data_AF-A0A953AJ25-F1
#
_entry.id   AF-A0A953AJ25-F1
#
_cell.length_a   1.000
_cell.length_b   1.000
_cell.length_c   1.000
_cell.angle_alpha   90.00
_cell.angle_beta   90.00
_cell.angle_gamma   90.00
#
_symmetry.space_group_name_H-M   'P 1'
#
loop_
_entity.id
_entity.type
_entity.pdbx_description
1 polymer ?
#
loop_
_entity_poly.entity_id
_entity_poly.type
_entity_poly.pdbx_seq_one_letter_code
_entity_poly.pdbx_strand_id
1 'polypeptide(L)'
;MRIFFFSDWRIQRLELVEELLYSVAPVDVIIYGGDDVRRFLVAADRNYFAHLACYARYGLLGVIGNDCWPEDRLILQAPGVHDLHAQPLLIEDIGFIGIEGAIYEGERNNIGRILHPESKVRAHLDQARRHLGRAARRLVVVSHTPPAGCRLDIGIRFGFSRLGSEALKDFILTQQPALVLCGHCHSRGGKTALLGNTLVVNGASDDNNPDLARVALIELDEAEALPKVTWLEPPARLRGPQIGPKRAEKLAAYGITRLDELRTAPPEVLKAIQFGPRRRLLLESYLRACEENRPIWLGSLQLPSPLLFYDVETGLASADPLQGGGAPEPWLIGVFDGRELRQWAVPEEDRSRRRAMYEEFLAYIAAHPGATLCSWSGHRFDERSIEEGIVRWAPPLLARWWPLPKLDLLRLLKKILILPLLSWSLKEVASWCGFQFSGDLDGFEAGLLYEEYRVFGEPLPVELIMRYNAEDVLALAHVAEFLRSTLPEAPASSGS
;
A
#
# COMPACT_ATOMS: atom_id res chain seq x y z
N MET A 1 -12.24 12.37 -23.74
CA MET A 1 -12.87 12.72 -22.45
C MET A 1 -11.87 12.55 -21.31
N ARG A 2 -11.70 13.57 -20.46
CA ARG A 2 -10.85 13.58 -19.25
C ARG A 2 -11.70 13.31 -18.01
N ILE A 3 -11.46 12.20 -17.33
CA ILE A 3 -12.17 11.75 -16.14
C ILE A 3 -11.26 11.91 -14.93
N PHE A 4 -11.75 12.59 -13.88
CA PHE A 4 -11.11 12.61 -12.58
C PHE A 4 -11.79 11.58 -11.66
N PHE A 5 -11.08 10.53 -11.28
CA PHE A 5 -11.64 9.38 -10.58
C PHE A 5 -10.99 9.13 -9.22
N PHE A 6 -11.81 8.92 -8.20
CA PHE A 6 -11.39 8.51 -6.86
C PHE A 6 -12.51 7.72 -6.17
N SER A 7 -12.15 6.90 -5.19
CA SER A 7 -13.10 6.06 -4.44
C SER A 7 -12.63 5.87 -3.00
N ASP A 8 -13.55 5.45 -2.12
CA ASP A 8 -13.25 5.08 -0.74
C ASP A 8 -12.45 6.17 -0.02
N TRP A 9 -12.88 7.42 -0.19
CA TRP A 9 -12.20 8.58 0.38
C TRP A 9 -12.62 8.76 1.84
N ARG A 10 -12.24 7.81 2.69
CA ARG A 10 -12.83 7.63 4.02
C ARG A 10 -12.16 8.54 5.06
N ILE A 11 -10.82 8.49 5.10
CA ILE A 11 -10.01 9.19 6.11
C ILE A 11 -9.20 10.37 5.56
N GLN A 12 -9.09 10.49 4.24
CA GLN A 12 -8.31 11.53 3.56
C GLN A 12 -9.02 12.88 3.67
N ARG A 13 -8.26 13.99 3.77
CA ARG A 13 -8.84 15.35 3.83
C ARG A 13 -9.67 15.65 2.57
N LEU A 14 -10.79 16.36 2.71
CA LEU A 14 -11.61 16.78 1.56
C LEU A 14 -10.90 17.82 0.70
N GLU A 15 -10.11 18.68 1.32
CA GLU A 15 -9.34 19.70 0.63
C GLU A 15 -8.25 19.07 -0.25
N LEU A 16 -7.74 17.90 0.12
CA LEU A 16 -6.73 17.20 -0.67
C LEU A 16 -7.27 16.75 -2.04
N VAL A 17 -8.52 16.26 -2.12
CA VAL A 17 -9.09 15.89 -3.42
C VAL A 17 -9.33 17.11 -4.30
N GLU A 18 -9.66 18.25 -3.70
CA GLU A 18 -9.79 19.52 -4.41
C GLU A 18 -8.42 20.05 -4.89
N GLU A 19 -7.37 20.01 -4.05
CA GLU A 19 -5.99 20.37 -4.41
C GLU A 19 -5.51 19.54 -5.62
N LEU A 20 -5.79 18.24 -5.60
CA LEU A 20 -5.48 17.33 -6.71
C LEU A 20 -6.28 17.66 -7.96
N LEU A 21 -7.59 17.90 -7.84
CA LEU A 21 -8.44 18.30 -8.97
C LEU A 21 -7.97 19.60 -9.61
N TYR A 22 -7.62 20.61 -8.80
CA TYR A 22 -7.13 21.89 -9.28
C TYR A 22 -5.84 21.76 -10.11
N SER A 23 -4.96 20.82 -9.76
CA SER A 23 -3.71 20.57 -10.49
C SER A 23 -3.91 20.05 -11.92
N VAL A 24 -5.08 19.50 -12.23
CA VAL A 24 -5.38 18.90 -13.54
C VAL A 24 -6.60 19.50 -14.26
N ALA A 25 -7.35 20.37 -13.58
CA ALA A 25 -8.51 21.05 -14.13
C ALA A 25 -8.17 21.88 -15.39
N PRO A 26 -9.15 22.09 -16.30
CA PRO A 26 -10.52 21.59 -16.26
C PRO A 26 -10.64 20.13 -16.70
N VAL A 27 -11.56 19.37 -16.10
CA VAL A 27 -11.88 17.99 -16.51
C VAL A 27 -13.28 17.91 -17.12
N ASP A 28 -13.56 16.86 -17.88
CA ASP A 28 -14.90 16.70 -18.48
C ASP A 28 -15.89 16.20 -17.44
N VAL A 29 -15.49 15.22 -16.61
CA VAL A 29 -16.36 14.61 -15.61
C VAL A 29 -15.55 14.16 -14.39
N ILE A 30 -16.15 14.30 -13.21
CA ILE A 30 -15.62 13.71 -11.96
C ILE A 30 -16.41 12.45 -11.64
N ILE A 31 -15.74 11.39 -11.21
CA ILE A 31 -16.38 10.12 -10.84
C ILE A 31 -15.98 9.71 -9.43
N TYR A 32 -16.99 9.42 -8.60
CA TYR A 32 -16.81 8.86 -7.26
C TYR A 32 -17.23 7.39 -7.20
N GLY A 33 -16.29 6.50 -6.87
CA GLY A 33 -16.48 5.04 -6.84
C GLY A 33 -17.18 4.47 -5.61
N GLY A 34 -17.60 5.32 -4.67
CA GLY A 34 -18.41 4.93 -3.53
C GLY A 34 -17.69 4.89 -2.19
N ASP A 35 -18.47 4.45 -1.19
CA ASP A 35 -18.23 4.49 0.25
C ASP A 35 -18.13 5.86 0.93
N ASP A 36 -18.58 5.93 2.18
CA ASP A 36 -18.49 7.10 3.07
C ASP A 36 -19.03 8.44 2.50
N VAL A 37 -19.98 8.41 1.56
CA VAL A 37 -20.47 9.64 0.89
C VAL A 37 -21.04 10.68 1.88
N ARG A 38 -21.53 10.26 3.05
CA ARG A 38 -22.09 11.14 4.08
C ARG A 38 -21.13 12.25 4.50
N ARG A 39 -19.82 11.98 4.51
CA ARG A 39 -18.80 12.96 4.92
C ARG A 39 -18.68 14.16 3.98
N PHE A 40 -19.16 14.02 2.73
CA PHE A 40 -19.20 15.12 1.78
C PHE A 40 -20.35 16.10 2.07
N LEU A 41 -21.24 15.79 3.01
CA LEU A 41 -22.16 16.78 3.57
C LEU A 41 -21.52 17.45 4.80
N VAL A 42 -20.78 18.52 4.58
CA VAL A 42 -20.00 19.20 5.64
C VAL A 42 -20.87 20.09 6.54
N ALA A 43 -22.02 20.54 6.04
CA ALA A 43 -23.09 21.19 6.80
C ALA A 43 -24.44 20.91 6.13
N ALA A 44 -25.56 21.24 6.78
CA ALA A 44 -26.91 20.94 6.29
C ALA A 44 -27.17 21.45 4.86
N ASP A 45 -26.54 22.57 4.48
CA ASP A 45 -26.65 23.25 3.19
C ASP A 45 -25.35 23.19 2.35
N ARG A 46 -24.32 22.48 2.82
CA ARG A 46 -23.00 22.43 2.18
C ARG A 46 -22.67 21.01 1.77
N ASN A 47 -22.96 20.71 0.51
CA ASN A 47 -22.55 19.48 -0.15
C ASN A 47 -21.25 19.73 -0.93
N TYR A 48 -20.18 19.05 -0.51
CA TYR A 48 -18.85 19.16 -1.09
C TYR A 48 -18.76 18.55 -2.49
N PHE A 49 -19.58 17.53 -2.82
CA PHE A 49 -19.64 17.03 -4.20
C PHE A 49 -20.23 18.05 -5.16
N ALA A 50 -21.23 18.83 -4.74
CA ALA A 50 -21.74 19.93 -5.57
C ALA A 50 -20.68 21.00 -5.82
N HIS A 51 -19.84 21.28 -4.81
CA HIS A 51 -18.67 22.16 -4.98
C HIS A 51 -17.65 21.60 -5.97
N LEU A 52 -17.29 20.31 -5.83
CA LEU A 52 -16.37 19.65 -6.79
C LEU A 52 -16.94 19.60 -8.21
N ALA A 53 -18.25 19.36 -8.36
CA ALA A 53 -18.91 19.30 -9.66
C ALA A 53 -18.74 20.57 -10.50
N CYS A 54 -18.55 21.73 -9.87
CA CYS A 54 -18.31 23.00 -10.57
C CYS A 54 -17.01 23.04 -11.38
N TYR A 55 -16.05 22.16 -11.08
CA TYR A 55 -14.77 22.07 -11.80
C TYR A 55 -14.82 21.14 -13.02
N ALA A 56 -15.96 20.49 -13.27
CA ALA A 56 -16.15 19.55 -14.37
C ALA A 56 -17.25 20.00 -15.33
N ARG A 57 -16.99 19.85 -16.64
CA ARG A 57 -17.94 20.24 -17.70
C ARG A 57 -19.31 19.58 -17.56
N TYR A 58 -19.33 18.30 -17.19
CA TYR A 58 -20.53 17.47 -17.04
C TYR A 58 -20.84 17.12 -15.58
N GLY A 59 -20.20 17.80 -14.63
CA GLY A 59 -20.43 17.60 -13.20
C GLY A 59 -19.78 16.33 -12.64
N LEU A 60 -20.37 15.83 -11.55
CA LEU A 60 -19.90 14.68 -10.79
C LEU A 60 -20.89 13.51 -10.91
N LEU A 61 -20.37 12.33 -11.22
CA LEU A 61 -21.12 11.08 -11.25
C LEU A 61 -20.67 10.20 -10.08
N GLY A 62 -21.59 9.53 -9.40
CA GLY A 62 -21.20 8.70 -8.27
C GLY A 62 -22.13 7.53 -8.02
N VAL A 63 -21.63 6.60 -7.21
CA VAL A 63 -22.41 5.54 -6.57
C VAL A 63 -22.14 5.59 -5.06
N ILE A 64 -23.01 5.00 -4.25
CA ILE A 64 -22.71 4.75 -2.84
C ILE A 64 -22.01 3.39 -2.68
N GLY A 65 -21.27 3.19 -1.60
CA GLY A 65 -20.65 1.90 -1.30
C GLY A 65 -21.41 1.12 -0.22
N ASN A 66 -20.85 0.00 0.24
CA ASN A 66 -21.52 -0.88 1.20
C ASN A 66 -21.56 -0.29 2.62
N ASP A 67 -20.62 0.57 2.99
CA ASP A 67 -20.56 1.16 4.33
C ASP A 67 -21.46 2.41 4.48
N CYS A 68 -22.12 2.85 3.41
CA CYS A 68 -23.12 3.90 3.42
C CYS A 68 -24.45 3.45 4.02
N TRP A 69 -25.23 4.39 4.56
CA TRP A 69 -26.65 4.19 4.81
C TRP A 69 -27.47 4.38 3.51
N PRO A 70 -28.65 3.73 3.37
CA PRO A 70 -29.49 3.91 2.18
C PRO A 70 -29.82 5.37 1.88
N GLU A 71 -30.02 6.17 2.94
CA GLU A 71 -30.34 7.61 2.90
C GLU A 71 -29.18 8.45 2.34
N ASP A 72 -27.94 7.96 2.43
CA ASP A 72 -26.75 8.70 2.04
C ASP A 72 -26.71 8.94 0.51
N ARG A 73 -27.49 8.19 -0.28
CA ARG A 73 -27.67 8.46 -1.72
C ARG A 73 -28.22 9.86 -2.01
N LEU A 74 -28.92 10.47 -1.07
CA LEU A 74 -29.43 11.84 -1.22
C LEU A 74 -28.27 12.85 -1.40
N ILE A 75 -27.06 12.53 -0.95
CA ILE A 75 -25.87 13.35 -1.18
C ILE A 75 -25.50 13.40 -2.67
N LEU A 76 -25.83 12.37 -3.44
CA LEU A 76 -25.60 12.30 -4.88
C LEU A 76 -26.70 12.98 -5.72
N GLN A 77 -27.67 13.62 -5.06
CA GLN A 77 -28.76 14.37 -5.72
C GLN A 77 -28.55 15.89 -5.64
N ALA A 78 -27.39 16.34 -5.18
CA ALA A 78 -27.07 17.76 -5.12
C ALA A 78 -26.86 18.36 -6.52
N PRO A 79 -26.94 19.70 -6.68
CA PRO A 79 -26.75 20.34 -7.98
C PRO A 79 -25.43 19.94 -8.66
N GLY A 80 -25.51 19.51 -9.92
CA GLY A 80 -24.35 19.05 -10.68
C GLY A 80 -23.83 17.65 -10.30
N VAL A 81 -24.53 16.94 -9.42
CA VAL A 81 -24.19 15.58 -8.99
C VAL A 81 -25.24 14.58 -9.49
N HIS A 82 -24.79 13.42 -9.95
CA HIS A 82 -25.63 12.38 -10.53
C HIS A 82 -25.40 11.02 -9.86
N ASP A 83 -26.47 10.45 -9.31
CA ASP A 83 -26.50 9.06 -8.83
C ASP A 83 -26.61 8.08 -10.02
N LEU A 84 -25.49 7.45 -10.36
CA LEU A 84 -25.41 6.52 -11.49
C LEU A 84 -26.08 5.17 -11.21
N HIS A 85 -26.29 4.81 -9.93
CA HIS A 85 -27.03 3.60 -9.62
C HIS A 85 -28.53 3.82 -9.87
N ALA A 86 -29.05 4.99 -9.52
CA ALA A 86 -30.45 5.33 -9.78
C ALA A 86 -30.75 5.50 -11.27
N GLN A 87 -29.85 6.15 -12.02
CA GLN A 87 -30.08 6.42 -13.44
C GLN A 87 -28.77 6.38 -14.25
N PRO A 88 -28.67 5.55 -15.31
CA PRO A 88 -27.54 5.62 -16.22
C PRO A 88 -27.56 6.92 -17.03
N LEU A 89 -26.39 7.44 -17.39
CA LEU A 89 -26.24 8.74 -18.03
C LEU A 89 -25.54 8.61 -19.37
N LEU A 90 -26.04 9.30 -20.39
CA LEU A 90 -25.36 9.45 -21.68
C LEU A 90 -24.70 10.83 -21.74
N ILE A 91 -23.37 10.85 -21.87
CA ILE A 91 -22.60 12.08 -22.12
C ILE A 91 -21.95 11.92 -23.48
N GLU A 92 -22.29 12.80 -24.42
CA GLU A 92 -21.89 12.69 -25.83
C GLU A 92 -22.33 11.32 -26.38
N ASP A 93 -21.40 10.43 -26.72
CA ASP A 93 -21.67 9.05 -27.17
C ASP A 93 -21.24 7.98 -26.16
N ILE A 94 -20.89 8.39 -24.93
CA ILE A 94 -20.40 7.53 -23.86
C ILE A 94 -21.51 7.32 -22.82
N GLY A 95 -21.90 6.06 -22.64
CA GLY A 95 -22.88 5.65 -21.63
C GLY A 95 -22.21 5.27 -20.30
N PHE A 96 -22.69 5.87 -19.20
CA PHE A 96 -22.26 5.61 -17.84
C PHE A 96 -23.29 4.78 -17.09
N ILE A 97 -22.84 3.69 -16.46
CA ILE A 97 -23.69 2.77 -15.68
C ILE A 97 -23.13 2.65 -14.26
N GLY A 98 -23.95 2.84 -13.23
CA GLY A 98 -23.55 2.74 -11.83
C GLY A 98 -24.03 1.45 -11.14
N ILE A 99 -23.16 0.86 -10.31
CA ILE A 99 -23.49 -0.24 -9.40
C ILE A 99 -23.04 0.16 -7.99
N GLU A 100 -24.00 0.29 -7.08
CA GLU A 100 -23.73 0.64 -5.68
C GLU A 100 -23.46 -0.60 -4.82
N GLY A 101 -22.88 -0.37 -3.64
CA GLY A 101 -22.80 -1.37 -2.58
C GLY A 101 -21.84 -2.53 -2.83
N ALA A 102 -21.95 -3.53 -1.94
CA ALA A 102 -21.22 -4.78 -2.03
C ALA A 102 -22.09 -5.86 -2.70
N ILE A 103 -21.47 -6.63 -3.58
CA ILE A 103 -22.14 -7.68 -4.33
C ILE A 103 -21.87 -9.02 -3.65
N TYR A 104 -22.92 -9.66 -3.14
CA TYR A 104 -22.81 -10.86 -2.32
C TYR A 104 -23.39 -12.09 -3.05
N GLU A 105 -22.90 -13.26 -2.69
CA GLU A 105 -23.47 -14.55 -3.08
C GLU A 105 -23.37 -15.50 -1.88
N GLY A 106 -24.51 -16.00 -1.39
CA GLY A 106 -24.57 -16.74 -0.14
C GLY A 106 -23.99 -15.97 1.05
N GLU A 107 -22.99 -16.55 1.71
CA GLU A 107 -22.29 -15.94 2.86
C GLU A 107 -21.11 -15.03 2.47
N ARG A 108 -20.73 -15.00 1.18
CA ARG A 108 -19.57 -14.22 0.70
C ARG A 108 -19.92 -12.75 0.52
N ASN A 109 -19.03 -11.86 0.93
CA ASN A 109 -19.15 -10.40 0.76
C ASN A 109 -20.45 -9.82 1.37
N ASN A 110 -20.86 -10.36 2.52
CA ASN A 110 -22.10 -9.98 3.23
C ASN A 110 -21.88 -8.87 4.29
N ILE A 111 -20.83 -8.06 4.14
CA ILE A 111 -20.45 -7.01 5.08
C ILE A 111 -20.92 -5.65 4.54
N GLY A 112 -21.58 -4.87 5.40
CA GLY A 112 -22.11 -3.55 5.07
C GLY A 112 -23.63 -3.50 5.14
N ARG A 113 -24.19 -2.38 4.68
CA ARG A 113 -25.64 -2.08 4.71
C ARG A 113 -26.27 -2.17 3.33
N ILE A 114 -25.52 -1.82 2.30
CA ILE A 114 -25.98 -1.84 0.90
C ILE A 114 -25.41 -3.08 0.23
N LEU A 115 -26.25 -4.11 0.11
CA LEU A 115 -25.88 -5.43 -0.37
C LEU A 115 -26.80 -5.86 -1.52
N HIS A 116 -26.20 -6.34 -2.61
CA HIS A 116 -26.94 -6.81 -3.78
C HIS A 116 -26.53 -8.24 -4.15
N PRO A 117 -27.47 -9.18 -4.36
CA PRO A 117 -27.13 -10.48 -4.93
C PRO A 117 -26.78 -10.33 -6.42
N GLU A 118 -25.93 -11.21 -6.93
CA GLU A 118 -25.46 -11.21 -8.32
C GLU A 118 -26.61 -11.15 -9.35
N SER A 119 -27.73 -11.84 -9.07
CA SER A 119 -28.91 -11.84 -9.95
C SER A 119 -29.55 -10.46 -10.12
N LYS A 120 -29.59 -9.65 -9.05
CA LYS A 120 -30.08 -8.26 -9.13
C LYS A 120 -29.10 -7.37 -9.87
N VAL A 121 -27.80 -7.54 -9.66
CA VAL A 121 -26.77 -6.80 -10.38
C VAL A 121 -26.85 -7.06 -11.88
N ARG A 122 -27.01 -8.33 -12.28
CA ARG A 122 -27.17 -8.72 -13.69
C ARG A 122 -28.38 -8.03 -14.32
N ALA A 123 -29.53 -8.11 -13.67
CA ALA A 123 -30.75 -7.46 -14.15
C ALA A 123 -30.61 -5.93 -14.26
N HIS A 124 -29.93 -5.30 -13.28
CA HIS A 124 -29.64 -3.87 -13.26
C HIS A 124 -28.77 -3.44 -14.43
N LEU A 125 -27.66 -4.15 -14.68
CA LEU A 125 -26.76 -3.92 -15.80
C LEU A 125 -27.48 -4.05 -17.15
N ASP A 126 -28.28 -5.09 -17.32
CA ASP A 126 -29.07 -5.31 -18.55
C ASP A 126 -30.14 -4.22 -18.76
N GLN A 127 -30.76 -3.76 -17.68
CA GLN A 127 -31.71 -2.64 -17.74
C GLN A 127 -31.02 -1.33 -18.11
N ALA A 128 -29.89 -1.02 -17.47
CA ALA A 128 -29.13 0.19 -17.73
C ALA A 128 -28.60 0.23 -19.18
N ARG A 129 -28.06 -0.89 -19.67
CA ARG A 129 -27.60 -1.03 -21.05
C ARG A 129 -28.72 -0.81 -22.06
N ARG A 130 -29.92 -1.32 -21.79
CA ARG A 130 -31.12 -1.11 -22.63
C ARG A 130 -31.58 0.34 -22.60
N HIS A 131 -31.56 0.99 -21.43
CA HIS A 131 -31.93 2.40 -21.28
C HIS A 131 -31.05 3.32 -22.13
N LEU A 132 -29.72 3.10 -22.11
CA LEU A 132 -28.77 3.87 -22.92
C LEU A 132 -28.92 3.62 -24.42
N GLY A 133 -29.42 2.44 -24.81
CA GLY A 133 -29.72 2.10 -26.20
C GLY A 133 -28.49 2.16 -27.12
N ARG A 134 -28.73 2.50 -28.39
CA ARG A 134 -27.65 2.56 -29.41
C ARG A 134 -26.87 3.88 -29.40
N ALA A 135 -27.34 4.89 -28.68
CA ALA A 135 -26.67 6.18 -28.60
C ALA A 135 -25.36 6.09 -27.81
N ALA A 136 -25.30 5.21 -26.80
CA ALA A 136 -24.05 4.84 -26.14
C ALA A 136 -23.22 3.93 -27.05
N ARG A 137 -22.25 4.51 -27.76
CA ARG A 137 -21.28 3.80 -28.60
C ARG A 137 -20.14 3.21 -27.77
N ARG A 138 -19.78 3.86 -26.67
CA ARG A 138 -18.83 3.38 -25.67
C ARG A 138 -19.51 3.30 -24.30
N LEU A 139 -19.00 2.43 -23.43
CA LEU A 139 -19.53 2.26 -22.08
C LEU A 139 -18.43 2.47 -21.04
N VAL A 140 -18.79 3.14 -19.96
CA VAL A 140 -18.03 3.23 -18.72
C VAL A 140 -18.91 2.70 -17.59
N VAL A 141 -18.42 1.70 -16.86
CA VAL A 141 -19.13 1.17 -15.68
C VAL A 141 -18.44 1.69 -14.43
N VAL A 142 -19.21 2.27 -13.52
CA VAL A 142 -18.77 2.71 -12.20
C VAL A 142 -19.39 1.76 -11.18
N SER A 143 -18.58 0.88 -10.59
CA SER A 143 -19.05 -0.13 -9.66
C SER A 143 -18.25 -0.07 -8.39
N HIS A 144 -18.89 0.09 -7.24
CA HIS A 144 -18.15 0.08 -5.98
C HIS A 144 -17.37 -1.23 -5.80
N THR A 145 -18.04 -2.37 -6.03
CA THR A 145 -17.41 -3.69 -6.05
C THR A 145 -16.62 -3.95 -7.35
N PRO A 146 -15.35 -4.40 -7.30
CA PRO A 146 -14.59 -4.81 -8.49
C PRO A 146 -15.22 -5.99 -9.25
N PRO A 147 -14.90 -6.19 -10.55
CA PRO A 147 -15.28 -7.42 -11.24
C PRO A 147 -14.49 -8.63 -10.72
N ALA A 148 -15.13 -9.81 -10.67
CA ALA A 148 -14.46 -11.04 -10.26
C ALA A 148 -13.31 -11.43 -11.21
N GLY A 149 -12.20 -11.91 -10.65
CA GLY A 149 -11.08 -12.46 -11.44
C GLY A 149 -10.26 -11.40 -12.19
N CYS A 150 -10.45 -10.11 -11.91
CA CYS A 150 -9.62 -9.04 -12.49
C CYS A 150 -8.30 -8.81 -11.73
N ARG A 151 -8.02 -9.60 -10.68
CA ARG A 151 -6.90 -9.40 -9.73
C ARG A 151 -7.00 -8.12 -8.90
N LEU A 152 -7.98 -7.25 -9.08
CA LEU A 152 -8.23 -6.08 -8.21
C LEU A 152 -9.31 -6.36 -7.16
N ASP A 153 -9.80 -7.60 -7.11
CA ASP A 153 -10.91 -8.05 -6.30
C ASP A 153 -10.48 -8.78 -5.01
N ILE A 154 -9.24 -8.63 -4.57
CA ILE A 154 -8.72 -9.32 -3.37
C ILE A 154 -8.93 -8.45 -2.14
N GLY A 155 -9.73 -8.91 -1.19
CA GLY A 155 -9.87 -8.33 0.15
C GLY A 155 -8.97 -9.01 1.17
N ILE A 156 -8.37 -8.22 2.07
CA ILE A 156 -7.49 -8.71 3.15
C ILE A 156 -7.92 -8.25 4.56
N ARG A 157 -8.86 -7.29 4.65
CA ARG A 157 -9.23 -6.62 5.90
C ARG A 157 -10.03 -7.51 6.86
N PHE A 158 -10.92 -8.34 6.31
CA PHE A 158 -11.79 -9.26 7.06
C PHE A 158 -11.48 -10.70 6.68
N GLY A 159 -10.19 -11.00 6.54
CA GLY A 159 -9.69 -12.26 5.99
C GLY A 159 -9.36 -12.16 4.50
N PHE A 160 -8.66 -13.18 4.01
CA PHE A 160 -8.21 -13.28 2.63
C PHE A 160 -9.29 -13.88 1.74
N SER A 161 -9.89 -13.07 0.88
CA SER A 161 -10.99 -13.51 0.01
C SER A 161 -11.04 -12.74 -1.31
N ARG A 162 -11.69 -13.34 -2.31
CA ARG A 162 -12.11 -12.61 -3.52
C ARG A 162 -13.44 -11.94 -3.22
N LEU A 163 -13.59 -10.67 -3.53
CA LEU A 163 -14.80 -9.87 -3.28
C LEU A 163 -15.52 -9.45 -4.57
N GLY A 164 -14.97 -9.79 -5.73
CA GLY A 164 -15.46 -9.28 -7.00
C GLY A 164 -16.76 -9.95 -7.47
N SER A 165 -17.49 -9.23 -8.31
CA SER A 165 -18.78 -9.66 -8.88
C SER A 165 -18.62 -10.44 -10.18
N GLU A 166 -19.25 -11.62 -10.23
CA GLU A 166 -19.36 -12.45 -11.43
C GLU A 166 -20.32 -11.85 -12.46
N ALA A 167 -21.43 -11.23 -12.02
CA ALA A 167 -22.35 -10.56 -12.95
C ALA A 167 -21.68 -9.40 -13.70
N LEU A 168 -20.85 -8.61 -13.00
CA LEU A 168 -20.07 -7.54 -13.62
C LEU A 168 -19.01 -8.10 -14.57
N LYS A 169 -18.30 -9.16 -14.19
CA LYS A 169 -17.35 -9.85 -15.06
C LYS A 169 -18.02 -10.34 -16.34
N ASP A 170 -19.16 -11.02 -16.24
CA ASP A 170 -19.91 -11.51 -17.41
C ASP A 170 -20.35 -10.36 -18.33
N PHE A 171 -20.83 -9.26 -17.73
CA PHE A 171 -21.19 -8.06 -18.47
C PHE A 171 -19.98 -7.47 -19.19
N ILE A 172 -18.82 -7.40 -18.54
CA ILE A 172 -17.58 -6.92 -19.15
C ILE A 172 -17.19 -7.80 -20.33
N LEU A 173 -17.18 -9.12 -20.15
CA LEU A 173 -16.81 -10.06 -21.21
C LEU A 173 -17.79 -10.00 -22.40
N THR A 174 -19.07 -9.70 -22.16
CA THR A 174 -20.10 -9.65 -23.20
C THR A 174 -20.21 -8.28 -23.88
N GLN A 175 -20.21 -7.20 -23.11
CA GLN A 175 -20.44 -5.83 -23.60
C GLN A 175 -19.16 -5.06 -23.90
N GLN A 176 -18.00 -5.54 -23.43
CA GLN A 176 -16.68 -4.94 -23.62
C GLN A 176 -16.68 -3.42 -23.37
N PRO A 177 -17.09 -2.95 -22.17
CA PRO A 177 -17.00 -1.53 -21.85
C PRO A 177 -15.57 -1.04 -22.00
N ALA A 178 -15.40 0.23 -22.38
CA ALA A 178 -14.07 0.81 -22.56
C ALA A 178 -13.31 0.92 -21.23
N LEU A 179 -14.05 1.05 -20.12
CA LEU A 179 -13.50 1.31 -18.80
C LEU A 179 -14.46 0.83 -17.70
N VAL A 180 -13.88 0.26 -16.65
CA VAL A 180 -14.56 -0.04 -15.38
C VAL A 180 -13.81 0.66 -14.26
N LEU A 181 -14.54 1.44 -13.47
CA LEU A 181 -14.03 2.20 -12.33
C LEU A 181 -14.59 1.60 -11.04
N CYS A 182 -13.71 1.16 -10.13
CA CYS A 182 -14.12 0.50 -8.90
C CYS A 182 -13.37 0.93 -7.64
N GLY A 183 -13.87 0.46 -6.49
CA GLY A 183 -13.34 0.72 -5.15
C GLY A 183 -13.29 -0.55 -4.30
N HIS A 184 -13.70 -0.45 -3.03
CA HIS A 184 -13.94 -1.54 -2.06
C HIS A 184 -12.70 -2.34 -1.62
N CYS A 185 -11.89 -2.82 -2.57
CA CYS A 185 -10.67 -3.57 -2.30
C CYS A 185 -9.47 -2.64 -2.10
N HIS A 186 -9.37 -2.00 -0.94
CA HIS A 186 -8.31 -1.04 -0.59
C HIS A 186 -6.87 -1.55 -0.80
N SER A 187 -6.62 -2.85 -0.56
CA SER A 187 -5.35 -3.53 -0.83
C SER A 187 -4.91 -3.49 -2.30
N ARG A 188 -5.85 -3.20 -3.21
CA ARG A 188 -5.66 -3.09 -4.65
C ARG A 188 -5.96 -1.68 -5.16
N GLY A 189 -6.16 -0.71 -4.26
CA GLY A 189 -6.32 0.71 -4.60
C GLY A 189 -5.07 1.28 -5.26
N GLY A 190 -5.24 2.18 -6.22
CA GLY A 190 -4.13 2.74 -6.98
C GLY A 190 -3.57 1.80 -8.06
N LYS A 191 -4.31 0.75 -8.42
CA LYS A 191 -3.88 -0.26 -9.40
C LYS A 191 -4.88 -0.40 -10.54
N THR A 192 -4.38 -0.93 -11.64
CA THR A 192 -5.14 -1.22 -12.85
C THR A 192 -4.96 -2.67 -13.28
N ALA A 193 -5.95 -3.23 -13.95
CA ALA A 193 -5.88 -4.56 -14.54
C ALA A 193 -6.71 -4.64 -15.82
N LEU A 194 -6.42 -5.62 -16.68
CA LEU A 194 -7.24 -5.93 -17.83
C LEU A 194 -8.15 -7.13 -17.53
N LEU A 195 -9.41 -7.02 -17.92
CA LEU A 195 -10.35 -8.14 -17.97
C LEU A 195 -10.95 -8.20 -19.37
N GLY A 196 -10.49 -9.17 -20.18
CA GLY A 196 -10.70 -9.10 -21.63
C GLY A 196 -9.99 -7.89 -22.22
N ASN A 197 -10.70 -7.07 -23.00
CA ASN A 197 -10.17 -5.82 -23.55
C ASN A 197 -10.55 -4.58 -22.71
N THR A 198 -11.20 -4.78 -21.57
CA THR A 198 -11.65 -3.69 -20.70
C THR A 198 -10.58 -3.38 -19.66
N LEU A 199 -10.23 -2.09 -19.54
CA LEU A 199 -9.42 -1.60 -18.44
C LEU A 199 -10.26 -1.46 -17.17
N VAL A 200 -9.79 -2.08 -16.09
CA VAL A 200 -10.35 -1.94 -14.74
C VAL A 200 -9.40 -1.08 -13.92
N VAL A 201 -9.92 -0.03 -13.28
CA VAL A 201 -9.16 0.91 -12.45
C VAL A 201 -9.76 0.91 -11.05
N ASN A 202 -8.98 0.51 -10.05
CA ASN A 202 -9.40 0.54 -8.65
C ASN A 202 -8.86 1.81 -7.97
N GLY A 203 -9.76 2.74 -7.67
CA GLY A 203 -9.48 4.05 -7.09
C GLY A 203 -9.61 4.12 -5.57
N ALA A 204 -9.73 2.98 -4.87
CA ALA A 204 -9.85 2.97 -3.42
C ALA A 204 -8.64 3.63 -2.74
N SER A 205 -8.88 4.56 -1.81
CA SER A 205 -7.83 5.16 -0.98
C SER A 205 -7.59 4.35 0.30
N ASP A 206 -6.42 4.49 0.94
CA ASP A 206 -6.08 3.66 2.11
C ASP A 206 -6.91 4.01 3.37
N ASP A 207 -7.27 3.00 4.15
CA ASP A 207 -8.10 3.17 5.36
C ASP A 207 -7.34 3.54 6.63
N ASN A 208 -6.01 3.47 6.61
CA ASN A 208 -5.17 3.64 7.78
C ASN A 208 -4.19 4.81 7.62
N ASN A 209 -3.75 5.07 6.38
CA ASN A 209 -2.78 6.09 6.05
C ASN A 209 -3.43 7.18 5.16
N PRO A 210 -3.79 8.34 5.73
CA PRO A 210 -4.43 9.41 4.96
C PRO A 210 -3.50 10.06 3.92
N ASP A 211 -2.20 9.77 3.95
CA ASP A 211 -1.25 10.21 2.92
C ASP A 211 -1.28 9.30 1.67
N LEU A 212 -1.78 8.06 1.78
CA LEU A 212 -1.95 7.13 0.65
C LEU A 212 -3.31 7.34 -0.03
N ALA A 213 -3.54 8.58 -0.46
CA ALA A 213 -4.69 8.97 -1.25
C ALA A 213 -4.53 8.49 -2.70
N ARG A 214 -5.57 7.90 -3.27
CA ARG A 214 -5.56 7.39 -4.65
C ARG A 214 -6.54 8.16 -5.51
N VAL A 215 -6.01 8.87 -6.49
CA VAL A 215 -6.78 9.64 -7.48
C VAL A 215 -6.17 9.39 -8.85
N ALA A 216 -7.02 9.10 -9.84
CA ALA A 216 -6.63 8.89 -11.22
C ALA A 216 -7.19 9.99 -12.11
N LEU A 217 -6.34 10.58 -12.95
CA LEU A 217 -6.77 11.26 -14.17
C LEU A 217 -6.76 10.24 -15.31
N ILE A 218 -7.92 10.05 -15.95
CA ILE A 218 -8.11 9.05 -16.99
C ILE A 218 -8.51 9.75 -18.28
N GLU A 219 -7.79 9.47 -19.36
CA GLU A 219 -8.04 10.04 -20.68
C GLU A 219 -8.61 8.96 -21.59
N LEU A 220 -9.88 9.12 -21.98
CA LEU A 220 -10.55 8.28 -22.98
C LEU A 220 -10.45 8.99 -24.32
N ASP A 221 -9.49 8.53 -25.13
CA ASP A 221 -9.37 8.89 -26.54
C ASP A 221 -10.14 7.86 -27.39
N GLU A 222 -10.73 8.29 -28.51
CA GLU A 222 -11.35 7.40 -29.49
C GLU A 222 -10.32 6.70 -30.38
N ALA A 223 -9.16 7.33 -30.59
CA ALA A 223 -8.09 6.77 -31.41
C ALA A 223 -7.31 5.65 -30.69
N GLU A 224 -7.33 5.65 -29.35
CA GLU A 224 -6.59 4.71 -28.52
C GLU A 224 -7.44 3.50 -28.11
N ALA A 225 -6.83 2.31 -28.17
CA ALA A 225 -7.51 1.06 -27.82
C ALA A 225 -7.83 0.96 -26.32
N LEU A 226 -7.00 1.56 -25.46
CA LEU A 226 -7.18 1.56 -24.01
C LEU A 226 -7.13 2.99 -23.45
N PRO A 227 -7.90 3.29 -22.40
CA PRO A 227 -7.77 4.57 -21.69
C PRO A 227 -6.39 4.74 -21.07
N LYS A 228 -5.86 5.96 -21.09
CA LYS A 228 -4.61 6.29 -20.40
C LYS A 228 -4.92 6.69 -18.96
N VAL A 229 -4.23 6.07 -17.99
CA VAL A 229 -4.40 6.33 -16.56
C VAL A 229 -3.16 7.02 -16.02
N THR A 230 -3.34 8.17 -15.38
CA THR A 230 -2.30 8.90 -14.67
C THR A 230 -2.69 9.01 -13.20
N TRP A 231 -1.97 8.34 -12.31
CA TRP A 231 -2.15 8.49 -10.86
C TRP A 231 -1.60 9.84 -10.42
N LEU A 232 -2.41 10.60 -9.68
CA LEU A 232 -2.01 11.92 -9.19
C LEU A 232 -1.35 11.79 -7.82
N GLU A 233 -0.21 12.45 -7.69
CA GLU A 233 0.54 12.49 -6.44
C GLU A 233 0.03 13.63 -5.54
N PRO A 234 -0.30 13.35 -4.27
CA PRO A 234 -0.57 14.39 -3.29
C PRO A 234 0.54 15.46 -3.28
N PRO A 235 0.20 16.76 -3.12
CA PRO A 235 1.21 17.80 -3.02
C PRO A 235 2.27 17.46 -1.98
N ALA A 236 3.53 17.72 -2.30
CA ALA A 236 4.63 17.45 -1.41
C ALA A 236 4.42 18.19 -0.09
N ARG A 237 4.13 17.43 0.98
CA ARG A 237 4.12 17.98 2.33
C ARG A 237 5.55 18.02 2.85
N LEU A 238 5.82 19.01 3.69
CA LEU A 238 7.09 19.06 4.41
C LEU A 238 7.30 17.76 5.21
N ARG A 239 8.25 16.94 4.79
CA ARG A 239 8.66 15.70 5.45
C ARG A 239 10.06 15.87 6.00
N GLY A 240 10.35 15.20 7.11
CA GLY A 240 11.66 15.20 7.73
C GLY A 240 11.66 14.49 9.07
N PRO A 241 12.83 14.35 9.72
CA PRO A 241 12.92 13.73 11.03
C PRO A 241 11.96 14.37 12.01
N GLN A 242 11.11 13.55 12.63
CA GLN A 242 10.11 14.02 13.61
C GLN A 242 9.07 15.01 13.04
N ILE A 243 8.93 15.13 11.72
CA ILE A 243 7.87 15.93 11.06
C ILE A 243 6.85 14.97 10.45
N GLY A 244 5.81 14.64 11.24
CA GLY A 244 4.64 13.90 10.75
C GLY A 244 3.55 14.82 10.18
N PRO A 245 2.46 14.28 9.60
CA PRO A 245 1.44 15.04 8.88
C PRO A 245 0.87 16.23 9.67
N LYS A 246 0.49 16.00 10.94
CA LYS A 246 -0.04 17.04 11.84
C LYS A 246 0.94 18.19 12.10
N ARG A 247 2.25 17.90 12.09
CA ARG A 247 3.28 18.95 12.26
C ARG A 247 3.51 19.67 10.93
N ALA A 248 3.54 18.96 9.82
CA ALA A 248 3.66 19.55 8.49
C ALA A 248 2.52 20.55 8.23
N GLU A 249 1.27 20.21 8.58
CA GLU A 249 0.12 21.10 8.47
C GLU A 249 0.26 22.36 9.33
N LYS A 250 0.68 22.20 10.59
CA LYS A 250 0.95 23.35 11.47
C LYS A 250 2.03 24.25 10.89
N LEU A 251 3.11 23.67 10.36
CA LEU A 251 4.20 24.42 9.75
C LEU A 251 3.74 25.19 8.51
N ALA A 252 2.95 24.55 7.65
CA ALA A 252 2.35 25.19 6.49
C ALA A 252 1.44 26.37 6.88
N ALA A 253 0.68 26.26 7.97
CA ALA A 253 -0.14 27.37 8.49
C ALA A 253 0.68 28.57 8.98
N TYR A 254 1.96 28.37 9.32
CA TYR A 254 2.92 29.43 9.62
C TYR A 254 3.78 29.83 8.40
N GLY A 255 3.45 29.34 7.20
CA GLY A 255 4.20 29.62 5.96
C GLY A 255 5.53 28.89 5.84
N ILE A 256 5.81 27.90 6.69
CA ILE A 256 7.03 27.09 6.62
C ILE A 256 6.82 25.92 5.67
N THR A 257 7.55 25.92 4.56
CA THR A 257 7.46 24.89 3.51
C THR A 257 8.76 24.12 3.32
N ARG A 258 9.87 24.57 3.92
CA ARG A 258 11.16 23.85 3.90
C ARG A 258 11.67 23.51 5.30
N LEU A 259 12.47 22.45 5.39
CA LEU A 259 12.98 21.97 6.67
C LEU A 259 14.00 22.94 7.28
N ASP A 260 14.80 23.60 6.45
CA ASP A 260 15.85 24.51 6.89
C ASP A 260 15.30 25.84 7.42
N GLU A 261 14.08 26.22 7.04
CA GLU A 261 13.38 27.38 7.61
C GLU A 261 13.13 27.21 9.12
N LEU A 262 13.06 25.97 9.63
CA LEU A 262 12.97 25.69 11.07
C LEU A 262 14.20 26.16 11.87
N ARG A 263 15.33 26.41 11.21
CA ARG A 263 16.54 26.98 11.85
C ARG A 263 16.27 28.37 12.39
N THR A 264 15.46 29.16 11.68
CA THR A 264 15.16 30.57 11.99
C THR A 264 13.70 30.80 12.39
N ALA A 265 12.91 29.73 12.48
CA ALA A 265 11.49 29.82 12.84
C ALA A 265 11.26 30.51 14.21
N PRO A 266 10.26 31.39 14.32
CA PRO A 266 9.95 32.08 15.56
C PRO A 266 9.61 31.13 16.73
N PRO A 267 9.87 31.53 17.99
CA PRO A 267 9.61 30.70 19.18
C PRO A 267 8.18 30.16 19.29
N GLU A 268 7.19 30.93 18.85
CA GLU A 268 5.78 30.55 18.81
C GLU A 268 5.52 29.37 17.88
N VAL A 269 6.18 29.34 16.71
CA VAL A 269 6.09 28.23 15.76
C VAL A 269 6.71 26.97 16.36
N LEU A 270 7.92 27.10 16.89
CA LEU A 270 8.63 26.00 17.56
C LEU A 270 7.83 25.46 18.75
N LYS A 271 7.16 26.32 19.52
CA LYS A 271 6.27 25.92 20.62
C LYS A 271 5.02 25.19 20.09
N ALA A 272 4.40 25.68 19.02
CA ALA A 272 3.18 25.10 18.43
C ALA A 272 3.37 23.65 17.93
N ILE A 273 4.57 23.33 17.45
CA ILE A 273 4.95 21.97 17.02
C ILE A 273 5.72 21.16 18.07
N GLN A 274 5.93 21.73 19.27
CA GLN A 274 6.68 21.14 20.37
C GLN A 274 8.13 20.77 19.98
N PHE A 275 8.84 21.68 19.32
CA PHE A 275 10.17 21.45 18.76
C PHE A 275 11.28 21.70 19.78
N GLY A 276 11.55 20.69 20.63
CA GLY A 276 12.59 20.78 21.65
C GLY A 276 14.02 20.51 21.16
N PRO A 277 15.03 20.61 22.05
CA PRO A 277 16.45 20.51 21.70
C PRO A 277 16.83 19.23 20.95
N ARG A 278 16.29 18.07 21.38
CA ARG A 278 16.54 16.79 20.70
C ARG A 278 16.04 16.78 19.25
N ARG A 279 14.90 17.41 18.97
CA ARG A 279 14.34 17.47 17.61
C ARG A 279 15.17 18.39 16.72
N ARG A 280 15.63 19.51 17.28
CA ARG A 280 16.59 20.39 16.61
C ARG A 280 17.88 19.64 16.27
N LEU A 281 18.46 18.90 17.21
CA LEU A 281 19.65 18.07 16.94
C LEU A 281 19.43 17.08 15.78
N LEU A 282 18.32 16.34 15.80
CA LEU A 282 18.01 15.37 14.75
C LEU A 282 17.79 16.03 13.39
N LEU A 283 17.11 17.18 13.36
CA LEU A 283 16.90 17.95 12.14
C LEU A 283 18.21 18.48 11.59
N GLU A 284 19.05 19.11 12.40
CA GLU A 284 20.35 19.63 11.96
C GLU A 284 21.25 18.51 11.45
N SER A 285 21.25 17.37 12.14
CA SER A 285 22.02 16.20 11.72
C SER A 285 21.52 15.66 10.37
N TYR A 286 20.21 15.68 10.14
CA TYR A 286 19.62 15.27 8.86
C TYR A 286 19.90 16.24 7.73
N LEU A 287 19.71 17.55 7.97
CA LEU A 287 20.05 18.58 6.99
C LEU A 287 21.52 18.48 6.58
N ARG A 288 22.41 18.31 7.56
CA ARG A 288 23.83 18.06 7.31
C ARG A 288 24.07 16.76 6.52
N ALA A 289 23.39 15.66 6.88
CA ALA A 289 23.48 14.40 6.15
C ALA A 289 23.10 14.59 4.67
N CYS A 290 22.03 15.34 4.40
CA CYS A 290 21.59 15.67 3.04
C CYS A 290 22.57 16.58 2.30
N GLU A 291 23.06 17.65 2.95
CA GLU A 291 24.04 18.59 2.39
C GLU A 291 25.35 17.88 2.01
N GLU A 292 25.83 16.98 2.85
CA GLU A 292 27.09 16.26 2.67
C GLU A 292 26.93 14.92 1.93
N ASN A 293 25.68 14.51 1.64
CA ASN A 293 25.29 13.19 1.14
C ASN A 293 26.04 12.02 1.81
N ARG A 294 26.10 12.04 3.13
CA ARG A 294 26.83 11.03 3.93
C ARG A 294 26.10 10.70 5.23
N PRO A 295 26.41 9.56 5.87
CA PRO A 295 25.79 9.22 7.14
C PRO A 295 26.32 10.12 8.26
N ILE A 296 25.44 10.51 9.18
CA ILE A 296 25.82 11.23 10.40
C ILE A 296 25.61 10.30 11.60
N TRP A 297 26.71 9.92 12.24
CA TRP A 297 26.72 9.09 13.44
C TRP A 297 26.50 9.94 14.69
N LEU A 298 25.43 9.63 15.44
CA LEU A 298 25.09 10.22 16.74
C LEU A 298 25.61 9.39 17.92
N GLY A 299 26.12 8.19 17.65
CA GLY A 299 26.69 7.28 18.64
C GLY A 299 27.63 6.27 17.98
N SER A 300 28.36 5.51 18.80
CA SER A 300 29.26 4.45 18.33
C SER A 300 28.48 3.22 17.88
N LEU A 301 28.89 2.62 16.77
CA LEU A 301 28.41 1.32 16.34
C LEU A 301 29.35 0.22 16.84
N GLN A 302 28.80 -0.79 17.51
CA GLN A 302 29.50 -2.03 17.82
C GLN A 302 28.68 -3.17 17.23
N LEU A 303 29.15 -3.73 16.11
CA LEU A 303 28.55 -4.91 15.51
C LEU A 303 29.23 -6.18 16.04
N PRO A 304 28.46 -7.21 16.41
CA PRO A 304 29.04 -8.52 16.68
C PRO A 304 29.68 -9.08 15.40
N SER A 305 30.64 -9.98 15.56
CA SER A 305 31.31 -10.66 14.46
C SER A 305 31.57 -12.12 14.84
N PRO A 306 31.30 -13.09 13.95
CA PRO A 306 30.75 -12.92 12.60
C PRO A 306 29.22 -12.64 12.59
N LEU A 307 28.71 -12.13 11.46
CA LEU A 307 27.27 -11.95 11.22
C LEU A 307 26.80 -12.97 10.18
N LEU A 308 25.57 -13.47 10.37
CA LEU A 308 24.80 -14.18 9.34
C LEU A 308 23.62 -13.29 8.96
N PHE A 309 23.62 -12.76 7.75
CA PHE A 309 22.53 -11.92 7.27
C PHE A 309 21.38 -12.81 6.83
N TYR A 310 20.17 -12.52 7.26
CA TYR A 310 19.01 -13.33 6.89
C TYR A 310 17.77 -12.48 6.69
N ASP A 311 16.89 -13.01 5.85
CA ASP A 311 15.59 -12.46 5.51
C ASP A 311 14.61 -13.62 5.26
N VAL A 312 13.31 -13.37 5.44
CA VAL A 312 12.27 -14.39 5.36
C VAL A 312 11.08 -13.93 4.55
N GLU A 313 10.52 -14.83 3.75
CA GLU A 313 9.22 -14.60 3.09
C GLU A 313 8.12 -15.39 3.77
N THR A 314 7.02 -14.69 4.01
CA THR A 314 5.85 -15.19 4.75
C THR A 314 4.58 -15.03 3.91
N GLY A 315 3.45 -15.51 4.42
CA GLY A 315 2.14 -15.02 3.99
C GLY A 315 1.86 -13.60 4.48
N LEU A 316 0.64 -13.12 4.25
CA LEU A 316 0.20 -11.84 4.80
C LEU A 316 -0.09 -12.02 6.28
N ALA A 317 0.34 -11.05 7.10
CA ALA A 317 -0.06 -11.03 8.50
C ALA A 317 -1.59 -10.88 8.57
N SER A 318 -2.27 -11.80 9.27
CA SER A 318 -3.72 -11.72 9.42
C SER A 318 -4.09 -10.41 10.13
N ALA A 319 -4.79 -9.54 9.42
CA ALA A 319 -5.35 -8.31 9.97
C ALA A 319 -6.67 -8.56 10.72
N ASP A 320 -7.11 -9.82 10.82
CA ASP A 320 -8.39 -10.20 11.44
C ASP A 320 -8.38 -9.82 12.93
N PRO A 321 -9.21 -8.82 13.34
CA PRO A 321 -9.31 -8.39 14.73
C PRO A 321 -9.82 -9.49 15.67
N LEU A 322 -10.43 -10.55 15.13
CA LEU A 322 -10.98 -11.68 15.88
C LEU A 322 -9.98 -12.83 16.03
N GLN A 323 -8.98 -12.94 15.16
CA GLN A 323 -7.99 -14.03 15.21
C GLN A 323 -6.68 -13.65 15.90
N GLY A 324 -6.48 -12.38 16.28
CA GLY A 324 -5.32 -11.97 17.09
C GLY A 324 -4.01 -12.56 16.58
N GLY A 325 -3.64 -12.26 15.33
CA GLY A 325 -2.57 -12.99 14.64
C GLY A 325 -1.17 -12.74 15.22
N GLY A 326 -0.44 -13.84 15.47
CA GLY A 326 1.02 -13.84 15.56
C GLY A 326 1.67 -13.48 14.22
N ALA A 327 3.01 -13.39 14.18
CA ALA A 327 3.71 -13.17 12.93
C ALA A 327 3.50 -14.39 11.99
N PRO A 328 3.23 -14.19 10.69
CA PRO A 328 3.05 -15.31 9.77
C PRO A 328 4.34 -16.14 9.70
N GLU A 329 4.21 -17.46 9.65
CA GLU A 329 5.37 -18.33 9.55
C GLU A 329 6.05 -18.25 8.17
N PRO A 330 7.37 -18.35 8.09
CA PRO A 330 8.08 -18.27 6.83
C PRO A 330 8.01 -19.59 6.07
N TRP A 331 7.89 -19.45 4.76
CA TRP A 331 7.98 -20.54 3.78
C TRP A 331 9.24 -20.47 2.95
N LEU A 332 9.93 -19.34 2.99
CA LEU A 332 11.26 -19.16 2.45
C LEU A 332 12.15 -18.44 3.47
N ILE A 333 13.35 -18.98 3.67
CA ILE A 333 14.38 -18.39 4.53
C ILE A 333 15.66 -18.28 3.70
N GLY A 334 16.22 -17.09 3.59
CA GLY A 334 17.52 -16.85 2.97
C GLY A 334 18.57 -16.45 4.02
N VAL A 335 19.78 -16.98 3.91
CA VAL A 335 20.91 -16.66 4.79
C VAL A 335 22.19 -16.50 4.00
N PHE A 336 22.95 -15.44 4.27
CA PHE A 336 24.26 -15.17 3.70
C PHE A 336 25.32 -15.06 4.79
N ASP A 337 26.39 -15.84 4.67
CA ASP A 337 27.50 -15.89 5.64
C ASP A 337 28.69 -14.97 5.30
N GLY A 338 28.55 -14.15 4.25
CA GLY A 338 29.63 -13.34 3.69
C GLY A 338 30.35 -13.99 2.51
N ARG A 339 30.06 -15.26 2.19
CA ARG A 339 30.65 -16.00 1.06
C ARG A 339 29.59 -16.73 0.23
N GLU A 340 28.69 -17.44 0.89
CA GLU A 340 27.66 -18.26 0.25
C GLU A 340 26.27 -17.82 0.72
N LEU A 341 25.35 -17.68 -0.24
CA LEU A 341 23.93 -17.51 0.03
C LEU A 341 23.28 -18.90 0.01
N ARG A 342 22.54 -19.23 1.07
CA ARG A 342 21.70 -20.42 1.14
C ARG A 342 20.25 -20.02 1.33
N GLN A 343 19.37 -20.74 0.64
CA GLN A 343 17.94 -20.52 0.73
C GLN A 343 17.23 -21.85 0.92
N TRP A 344 16.21 -21.87 1.78
CA TRP A 344 15.31 -22.99 1.94
C TRP A 344 13.89 -22.53 1.62
N ALA A 345 13.31 -23.09 0.55
CA ALA A 345 11.96 -22.78 0.09
C ALA A 345 11.07 -24.02 0.20
N VAL A 346 10.03 -23.94 1.02
CA VAL A 346 8.99 -24.97 1.16
C VAL A 346 7.64 -24.26 1.17
N PRO A 347 7.09 -23.85 0.02
CA PRO A 347 5.82 -23.14 -0.03
C PRO A 347 4.66 -24.00 0.49
N GLU A 348 4.72 -25.32 0.31
CA GLU A 348 3.67 -26.24 0.71
C GLU A 348 3.52 -26.30 2.24
N GLU A 349 2.28 -26.45 2.73
CA GLU A 349 1.97 -26.68 4.15
C GLU A 349 2.15 -28.16 4.55
N ASP A 350 3.27 -28.77 4.15
CA ASP A 350 3.64 -30.14 4.54
C ASP A 350 4.49 -30.14 5.83
N ARG A 351 3.98 -30.81 6.87
CA ARG A 351 4.63 -30.82 8.19
C ARG A 351 6.04 -31.41 8.16
N SER A 352 6.28 -32.44 7.37
CA SER A 352 7.59 -33.11 7.32
C SER A 352 8.63 -32.25 6.61
N ARG A 353 8.25 -31.64 5.48
CA ARG A 353 9.12 -30.74 4.71
C ARG A 353 9.38 -29.43 5.44
N ARG A 354 8.35 -28.82 6.06
CA ARG A 354 8.53 -27.62 6.89
C ARG A 354 9.42 -27.90 8.09
N ARG A 355 9.25 -29.04 8.76
CA ARG A 355 10.16 -29.45 9.83
C ARG A 355 11.60 -29.58 9.34
N ALA A 356 11.83 -30.26 8.22
CA ALA A 356 13.16 -30.41 7.64
C ALA A 356 13.80 -29.06 7.30
N MET A 357 13.03 -28.12 6.75
CA MET A 357 13.46 -26.74 6.49
C MET A 357 14.05 -26.06 7.72
N TYR A 358 13.34 -26.10 8.86
CA TYR A 358 13.85 -25.52 10.12
C TYR A 358 15.01 -26.31 10.71
N GLU A 359 15.03 -27.64 10.58
CA GLU A 359 16.15 -28.48 11.04
C GLU A 359 17.45 -28.15 10.28
N GLU A 360 17.38 -28.02 8.96
CA GLU A 360 18.49 -27.66 8.09
C GLU A 360 18.96 -26.21 8.32
N PHE A 361 18.03 -25.26 8.41
CA PHE A 361 18.34 -23.87 8.73
C PHE A 361 19.11 -23.75 10.07
N LEU A 362 18.63 -24.39 11.14
CA LEU A 362 19.32 -24.36 12.42
C LEU A 362 20.62 -25.18 12.44
N ALA A 363 20.75 -26.20 11.58
CA ALA A 363 22.01 -26.92 11.40
C ALA A 363 23.05 -26.03 10.71
N TYR A 364 22.64 -25.25 9.71
CA TYR A 364 23.51 -24.28 9.04
C TYR A 364 24.01 -23.20 10.00
N ILE A 365 23.12 -22.66 10.86
CA ILE A 365 23.54 -21.70 11.89
C ILE A 365 24.51 -22.35 12.88
N ALA A 366 24.25 -23.58 13.31
CA ALA A 366 25.14 -24.30 14.22
C ALA A 366 26.54 -24.55 13.63
N ALA A 367 26.67 -24.63 12.30
CA ALA A 367 27.95 -24.72 11.60
C ALA A 367 28.75 -23.40 11.60
N HIS A 368 28.18 -22.30 12.10
CA HIS A 368 28.80 -20.98 12.21
C HIS A 368 28.89 -20.54 13.69
N PRO A 369 29.74 -21.20 14.51
CA PRO A 369 29.80 -20.93 15.94
C PRO A 369 30.20 -19.48 16.23
N GLY A 370 29.48 -18.85 17.17
CA GLY A 370 29.70 -17.46 17.57
C GLY A 370 29.05 -16.42 16.64
N ALA A 371 28.44 -16.84 15.52
CA ALA A 371 27.78 -15.92 14.62
C ALA A 371 26.48 -15.35 15.19
N THR A 372 26.20 -14.08 14.90
CA THR A 372 24.93 -13.41 15.23
C THR A 372 24.05 -13.31 13.99
N LEU A 373 22.80 -13.75 14.11
CA LEU A 373 21.79 -13.58 13.06
C LEU A 373 21.41 -12.10 12.96
N CYS A 374 21.50 -11.54 11.75
CA CYS A 374 21.29 -10.13 11.48
C CYS A 374 20.18 -9.95 10.46
N SER A 375 19.15 -9.17 10.80
CA SER A 375 18.03 -8.88 9.89
C SER A 375 17.68 -7.38 9.80
N TRP A 376 16.81 -7.02 8.86
CA TRP A 376 16.33 -5.66 8.61
C TRP A 376 14.80 -5.55 8.74
N SER A 377 14.23 -5.87 9.90
CA SER A 377 12.77 -5.74 10.10
C SER A 377 12.33 -4.54 10.94
N GLY A 378 13.20 -3.98 11.78
CA GLY A 378 12.92 -2.80 12.61
C GLY A 378 12.04 -3.05 13.84
N HIS A 379 11.34 -4.19 13.88
CA HIS A 379 10.46 -4.61 14.96
C HIS A 379 10.54 -6.12 15.24
N ARG A 380 11.71 -6.72 14.96
CA ARG A 380 11.97 -8.17 15.13
C ARG A 380 10.89 -9.02 14.42
N PHE A 381 10.52 -8.65 13.19
CA PHE A 381 9.51 -9.40 12.43
C PHE A 381 10.05 -10.78 12.09
N ASP A 382 11.19 -10.85 11.41
CA ASP A 382 11.80 -12.11 10.92
C ASP A 382 12.07 -13.08 12.07
N GLU A 383 12.55 -12.57 13.21
CA GLU A 383 12.75 -13.37 14.42
C GLU A 383 11.44 -13.98 14.92
N ARG A 384 10.37 -13.18 15.02
CA ARG A 384 9.06 -13.66 15.48
C ARG A 384 8.44 -14.63 14.48
N SER A 385 8.54 -14.36 13.18
CA SER A 385 8.06 -15.25 12.13
C SER A 385 8.74 -16.61 12.18
N ILE A 386 10.07 -16.66 12.33
CA ILE A 386 10.80 -17.92 12.51
C ILE A 386 10.34 -18.65 13.77
N GLU A 387 10.16 -17.94 14.90
CA GLU A 387 9.70 -18.53 16.14
C GLU A 387 8.31 -19.17 16.00
N GLU A 388 7.34 -18.45 15.42
CA GLU A 388 5.99 -18.95 15.13
C GLU A 388 6.03 -20.17 14.21
N GLY A 389 6.90 -20.14 13.20
CA GLY A 389 7.14 -21.26 12.31
C GLY A 389 7.70 -22.50 13.03
N ILE A 390 8.66 -22.31 13.94
CA ILE A 390 9.19 -23.40 14.77
C ILE A 390 8.12 -23.93 15.72
N VAL A 391 7.35 -23.07 16.39
CA VAL A 391 6.23 -23.46 17.27
C VAL A 391 5.25 -24.35 16.52
N ARG A 392 4.88 -23.97 15.30
CA ARG A 392 3.91 -24.71 14.48
C ARG A 392 4.46 -26.01 13.92
N TRP A 393 5.65 -25.98 13.32
CA TRP A 393 6.14 -27.09 12.48
C TRP A 393 7.17 -27.98 13.17
N ALA A 394 7.98 -27.44 14.08
CA ALA A 394 9.07 -28.15 14.74
C ALA A 394 9.32 -27.72 16.20
N PRO A 395 8.32 -27.77 17.11
CA PRO A 395 8.44 -27.21 18.46
C PRO A 395 9.69 -27.64 19.26
N PRO A 396 10.21 -28.89 19.16
CA PRO A 396 11.44 -29.27 19.85
C PRO A 396 12.68 -28.43 19.51
N LEU A 397 12.67 -27.71 18.37
CA LEU A 397 13.78 -26.86 17.95
C LEU A 397 13.82 -25.50 18.68
N LEU A 398 12.78 -25.13 19.44
CA LEU A 398 12.77 -23.84 20.18
C LEU A 398 13.95 -23.70 21.14
N ALA A 399 14.32 -24.79 21.82
CA ALA A 399 15.46 -24.82 22.72
C ALA A 399 16.80 -24.52 22.00
N ARG A 400 16.87 -24.78 20.68
CA ARG A 400 18.02 -24.42 19.83
C ARG A 400 17.91 -22.99 19.31
N TRP A 401 16.70 -22.48 19.10
CA TRP A 401 16.45 -21.14 18.53
C TRP A 401 16.66 -20.00 19.54
N TRP A 402 16.07 -20.10 20.73
CA TRP A 402 16.09 -19.04 21.74
C TRP A 402 17.48 -18.56 22.18
N PRO A 403 18.48 -19.43 22.40
CA PRO A 403 19.79 -18.97 22.85
C PRO A 403 20.65 -18.34 21.74
N LEU A 404 20.26 -18.47 20.47
CA LEU A 404 21.06 -17.91 19.37
C LEU A 404 21.05 -16.38 19.43
N PRO A 405 22.20 -15.71 19.31
CA PRO A 405 22.27 -14.26 19.29
C PRO A 405 21.63 -13.71 18.01
N LYS A 406 20.81 -12.67 18.17
CA LYS A 406 20.05 -12.03 17.08
C LYS A 406 20.16 -10.51 17.17
N LEU A 407 20.24 -9.87 16.01
CA LEU A 407 20.39 -8.43 15.83
C LEU A 407 19.40 -7.94 14.76
N ASP A 408 18.49 -7.07 15.17
CA ASP A 408 17.71 -6.24 14.24
C ASP A 408 18.54 -4.98 13.95
N LEU A 409 19.23 -4.98 12.81
CA LEU A 409 20.18 -3.92 12.44
C LEU A 409 19.47 -2.58 12.25
N LEU A 410 18.29 -2.59 11.62
CA LEU A 410 17.48 -1.39 11.43
C LEU A 410 17.14 -0.72 12.76
N ARG A 411 16.74 -1.50 13.76
CA ARG A 411 16.42 -0.98 15.11
C ARG A 411 17.66 -0.43 15.84
N LEU A 412 18.82 -1.03 15.64
CA LEU A 412 20.09 -0.52 16.19
C LEU A 412 20.45 0.82 15.53
N LEU A 413 20.48 0.87 14.19
CA LEU A 413 20.92 2.03 13.42
C LEU A 413 20.02 3.24 13.66
N LYS A 414 18.69 3.09 13.71
CA LYS A 414 17.74 4.20 13.97
C LYS A 414 18.00 4.96 15.29
N LYS A 415 18.77 4.39 16.23
CA LYS A 415 19.12 5.04 17.49
C LYS A 415 20.37 5.91 17.40
N ILE A 416 21.28 5.59 16.47
CA ILE A 416 22.65 6.12 16.43
C ILE A 416 23.07 6.68 15.07
N LEU A 417 22.24 6.56 14.04
CA LEU A 417 22.57 6.93 12.67
C LEU A 417 21.46 7.80 12.07
N ILE A 418 21.87 8.85 11.36
CA ILE A 418 21.02 9.65 10.49
C ILE A 418 21.51 9.48 9.05
N LEU A 419 20.58 9.17 8.14
CA LEU A 419 20.82 9.04 6.72
C LEU A 419 20.17 10.22 5.96
N PRO A 420 20.68 10.59 4.77
CA PRO A 420 20.05 11.58 3.89
C PRO A 420 18.78 11.05 3.20
N LEU A 421 18.02 10.19 3.88
CA LEU A 421 16.86 9.48 3.35
C LEU A 421 15.64 9.71 4.23
N LEU A 422 14.47 9.78 3.61
CA LEU A 422 13.20 9.89 4.33
C LEU A 422 12.68 8.53 4.79
N SER A 423 12.85 7.49 3.98
CA SER A 423 12.46 6.13 4.33
C SER A 423 13.68 5.28 4.68
N TRP A 424 13.40 4.28 5.51
CA TRP A 424 14.36 3.31 6.02
C TRP A 424 14.03 1.90 5.53
N SER A 425 13.27 1.78 4.44
CA SER A 425 13.11 0.51 3.75
C SER A 425 14.49 0.00 3.33
N LEU A 426 14.68 -1.31 3.31
CA LEU A 426 15.95 -1.88 2.90
C LEU A 426 16.28 -1.44 1.46
N LYS A 427 15.28 -1.48 0.57
CA LYS A 427 15.42 -1.05 -0.83
C LYS A 427 15.96 0.37 -0.97
N GLU A 428 15.44 1.35 -0.23
CA GLU A 428 15.95 2.73 -0.31
C GLU A 428 17.35 2.88 0.27
N VAL A 429 17.60 2.30 1.45
CA VAL A 429 18.91 2.43 2.12
C VAL A 429 20.00 1.72 1.31
N ALA A 430 19.73 0.50 0.83
CA ALA A 430 20.65 -0.27 0.02
C ALA A 430 20.95 0.43 -1.32
N SER A 431 19.92 0.98 -1.98
CA SER A 431 20.12 1.75 -3.22
C SER A 431 21.00 2.98 -3.00
N TRP A 432 20.80 3.70 -1.89
CA TRP A 432 21.68 4.83 -1.53
C TRP A 432 23.11 4.39 -1.21
N CYS A 433 23.29 3.22 -0.59
CA CYS A 433 24.59 2.58 -0.41
C CYS A 433 25.18 2.02 -1.72
N GLY A 434 24.50 2.12 -2.86
CA GLY A 434 24.97 1.69 -4.18
C GLY A 434 24.61 0.25 -4.58
N PHE A 435 23.72 -0.43 -3.84
CA PHE A 435 23.20 -1.74 -4.25
C PHE A 435 22.20 -1.60 -5.39
N GLN A 436 22.18 -2.55 -6.33
CA GLN A 436 21.27 -2.55 -7.47
C GLN A 436 20.35 -3.76 -7.40
N PHE A 437 19.04 -3.51 -7.34
CA PHE A 437 18.00 -4.55 -7.41
C PHE A 437 17.65 -4.84 -8.86
N SER A 438 17.32 -6.10 -9.18
CA SER A 438 16.93 -6.49 -10.55
C SER A 438 15.41 -6.46 -10.78
N GLY A 439 14.60 -6.29 -9.73
CA GLY A 439 13.15 -6.32 -9.82
C GLY A 439 12.41 -5.33 -8.90
N ASP A 440 11.10 -5.25 -9.14
CA ASP A 440 10.19 -4.34 -8.44
C ASP A 440 9.23 -5.04 -7.47
N LEU A 441 9.38 -6.36 -7.30
CA LEU A 441 8.63 -7.10 -6.29
C LEU A 441 8.92 -6.50 -4.90
N ASP A 442 7.88 -6.39 -4.08
CA ASP A 442 7.98 -6.01 -2.68
C ASP A 442 7.40 -7.11 -1.77
N GLY A 443 7.72 -7.05 -0.48
CA GLY A 443 7.27 -8.05 0.48
C GLY A 443 5.74 -8.16 0.61
N PHE A 444 4.98 -7.11 0.28
CA PHE A 444 3.52 -7.18 0.28
C PHE A 444 3.01 -8.01 -0.91
N GLU A 445 3.57 -7.79 -2.10
CA GLU A 445 3.23 -8.58 -3.29
C GLU A 445 3.70 -10.03 -3.18
N ALA A 446 4.89 -10.28 -2.63
CA ALA A 446 5.37 -11.64 -2.34
C ALA A 446 4.42 -12.39 -1.38
N GLY A 447 4.04 -11.75 -0.28
CA GLY A 447 3.08 -12.32 0.67
C GLY A 447 1.69 -12.53 0.06
N LEU A 448 1.24 -11.60 -0.79
CA LEU A 448 -0.04 -11.72 -1.51
C LEU A 448 -0.05 -12.93 -2.45
N LEU A 449 1.00 -13.12 -3.25
CA LEU A 449 1.13 -14.27 -4.15
C LEU A 449 1.11 -15.58 -3.37
N TYR A 450 1.74 -15.61 -2.19
CA TYR A 450 1.70 -16.78 -1.31
C TYR A 450 0.30 -17.08 -0.78
N GLU A 451 -0.47 -16.05 -0.39
CA GLU A 451 -1.86 -16.24 0.03
C GLU A 451 -2.76 -16.70 -1.12
N GLU A 452 -2.57 -16.19 -2.34
CA GLU A 452 -3.29 -16.66 -3.52
C GLU A 452 -3.00 -18.14 -3.79
N TYR A 453 -1.75 -18.56 -3.69
CA TYR A 453 -1.35 -19.97 -3.78
C TYR A 453 -2.01 -20.83 -2.70
N ARG A 454 -1.93 -20.40 -1.44
CA ARG A 454 -2.40 -21.17 -0.28
C ARG A 454 -3.92 -21.31 -0.25
N VAL A 455 -4.64 -20.23 -0.53
CA VAL A 455 -6.11 -20.18 -0.38
C VAL A 455 -6.83 -20.58 -1.66
N PHE A 456 -6.30 -20.23 -2.83
CA PHE A 456 -6.97 -20.45 -4.11
C PHE A 456 -6.28 -21.50 -4.99
N GLY A 457 -5.10 -22.00 -4.62
CA GLY A 457 -4.34 -22.95 -5.44
C GLY A 457 -3.74 -22.33 -6.70
N GLU A 458 -3.58 -21.00 -6.74
CA GLU A 458 -2.95 -20.31 -7.87
C GLU A 458 -1.46 -20.66 -7.96
N PRO A 459 -0.84 -20.68 -9.15
CA PRO A 459 0.59 -20.93 -9.27
C PRO A 459 1.43 -19.88 -8.53
N LEU A 460 2.36 -20.35 -7.68
CA LEU A 460 3.32 -19.49 -6.98
C LEU A 460 4.61 -19.36 -7.82
N PRO A 461 5.05 -18.14 -8.19
CA PRO A 461 6.31 -17.93 -8.91
C PRO A 461 7.50 -18.00 -7.93
N VAL A 462 7.81 -19.21 -7.45
CA VAL A 462 8.82 -19.47 -6.40
C VAL A 462 10.18 -18.90 -6.77
N GLU A 463 10.64 -19.08 -8.00
CA GLU A 463 11.96 -18.62 -8.44
C GLU A 463 12.08 -17.09 -8.44
N LEU A 464 10.99 -16.39 -8.77
CA LEU A 464 10.94 -14.93 -8.72
C LEU A 464 11.07 -14.43 -7.27
N ILE A 465 10.34 -15.06 -6.35
CA ILE A 465 10.34 -14.69 -4.94
C ILE A 465 11.68 -15.08 -4.27
N MET A 466 12.26 -16.23 -4.64
CA MET A 466 13.60 -16.61 -4.20
C MET A 466 14.67 -15.60 -4.65
N ARG A 467 14.58 -15.07 -5.88
CA ARG A 467 15.48 -14.01 -6.33
C ARG A 467 15.29 -12.72 -5.53
N TYR A 468 14.05 -12.34 -5.25
CA TYR A 468 13.73 -11.18 -4.41
C TYR A 468 14.34 -11.32 -3.00
N ASN A 469 14.08 -12.44 -2.32
CA ASN A 469 14.65 -12.73 -1.01
C ASN A 469 16.20 -12.75 -1.03
N ALA A 470 16.80 -13.33 -2.07
CA ALA A 470 18.25 -13.32 -2.25
C ALA A 470 18.82 -11.90 -2.33
N GLU A 471 18.16 -11.02 -3.09
CA GLU A 471 18.55 -9.61 -3.20
C GLU A 471 18.41 -8.89 -1.86
N ASP A 472 17.36 -9.12 -1.08
CA ASP A 472 17.19 -8.50 0.25
C ASP A 472 18.28 -8.97 1.23
N VAL A 473 18.62 -10.26 1.27
CA VAL A 473 19.73 -10.76 2.11
C VAL A 473 21.07 -10.13 1.72
N LEU A 474 21.38 -10.06 0.42
CA LEU A 474 22.63 -9.50 -0.08
C LEU A 474 22.68 -7.97 0.11
N ALA A 475 21.56 -7.28 -0.09
CA ALA A 475 21.41 -5.85 0.15
C ALA A 475 21.67 -5.50 1.62
N LEU A 476 21.16 -6.32 2.55
CA LEU A 476 21.42 -6.15 3.97
C LEU A 476 22.93 -6.28 4.30
N ALA A 477 23.59 -7.30 3.74
CA ALA A 477 25.03 -7.47 3.92
C ALA A 477 25.82 -6.27 3.37
N HIS A 478 25.46 -5.81 2.17
CA HIS A 478 26.04 -4.64 1.52
C HIS A 478 25.87 -3.36 2.35
N VAL A 479 24.67 -3.12 2.89
CA VAL A 479 24.40 -1.98 3.78
C VAL A 479 25.25 -2.05 5.05
N ALA A 480 25.35 -3.22 5.68
CA ALA A 480 26.15 -3.39 6.89
C ALA A 480 27.64 -3.11 6.64
N GLU A 481 28.18 -3.60 5.51
CA GLU A 481 29.57 -3.36 5.12
C GLU A 481 29.82 -1.89 4.78
N PHE A 482 28.95 -1.29 3.96
CA PHE A 482 29.03 0.12 3.60
C PHE A 482 29.05 0.99 4.85
N LEU A 483 28.06 0.84 5.74
CA LEU A 483 27.97 1.67 6.94
C LEU A 483 29.16 1.49 7.87
N ARG A 484 29.70 0.27 8.00
CA ARG A 484 30.93 0.02 8.76
C ARG A 484 32.12 0.80 8.20
N SER A 485 32.23 0.91 6.87
CA SER A 485 33.30 1.70 6.22
C SER A 485 33.19 3.21 6.46
N THR A 486 32.02 3.70 6.88
CA THR A 486 31.77 5.12 7.15
C THR A 486 31.91 5.52 8.62
N LEU A 487 32.34 4.60 9.50
CA LEU A 487 32.48 4.90 10.92
C LEU A 487 33.57 5.98 11.13
N PRO A 488 33.31 6.98 12.00
CA PRO A 488 34.32 7.96 12.35
C PRO A 488 35.54 7.26 12.96
N GLU A 489 36.75 7.70 12.61
CA GLU A 489 37.96 7.23 13.28
C GLU A 489 37.83 7.46 14.80
N ALA A 490 38.16 6.44 15.59
CA ALA A 490 38.18 6.59 17.04
C ALA A 490 39.15 7.75 17.39
N PRO A 491 38.78 8.66 18.31
CA PRO A 491 39.72 9.70 18.74
C PRO A 491 40.98 9.00 19.26
N ALA A 492 42.12 9.30 18.66
CA ALA A 492 43.41 8.80 19.10
C ALA A 492 43.51 9.05 20.60
N SER A 493 43.70 7.99 21.39
CA SER A 493 43.96 8.12 22.82
C SER A 493 45.20 9.00 22.94
N SER A 494 45.03 10.24 23.36
CA SER A 494 46.11 11.10 23.80
C SER A 494 46.76 10.40 24.99
N GLY A 495 47.82 9.64 24.71
CA GLY A 495 48.63 8.98 25.72
C GLY A 495 49.11 10.02 26.71
N SER A 496 48.78 9.78 27.97
CA SER A 496 49.28 10.49 29.15
C SER A 496 50.79 10.35 29.30
#